data_AF-A0A1F4B595-F1
#
_entry.id   AF-A0A1F4B595-F1
#
_cell.length_a   1.000
_cell.length_b   1.000
_cell.length_c   1.000
_cell.angle_alpha   90.00
_cell.angle_beta   90.00
_cell.angle_gamma   90.00
#
_symmetry.space_group_name_H-M   'P 1'
#
loop_
_entity.id
_entity.type
_entity.pdbx_description
1 polymer ?
#
loop_
_entity_poly.entity_id
_entity_poly.type
_entity_poly.pdbx_seq_one_letter_code
_entity_poly.pdbx_strand_id
1 'polypeptide(L)'
;MTSNNFKDLVHGIHAGKDRTTPLADARFFQNTLTLLDFTKVGFPGILKSCETCHNAGTYGAPAANALASTYEANNGTLASPADVAAALGTVPNTSDRITTPYAAACVSCHDSSVAQAHMGGIQGVGGNGGQIKVLRSAMVTPPGAAETCALCHGPGGIVDVAKVHSK
;
A
#
# COMPACT_ATOMS: atom_id res chain seq x y z
N MET A 1 -8.98 8.13 -2.80
CA MET A 1 -9.30 7.22 -1.65
C MET A 1 -8.04 6.48 -1.22
N THR A 2 -8.04 5.81 -0.06
CA THR A 2 -6.95 4.89 0.35
C THR A 2 -7.27 3.48 -0.16
N SER A 3 -6.27 2.60 -0.22
CA SER A 3 -6.46 1.21 -0.64
C SER A 3 -7.40 0.46 0.31
N ASN A 4 -8.38 -0.25 -0.25
CA ASN A 4 -9.20 -1.22 0.48
C ASN A 4 -8.54 -2.61 0.59
N ASN A 5 -7.29 -2.76 0.12
CA ASN A 5 -6.55 -4.00 0.33
C ASN A 5 -6.27 -4.16 1.83
N PHE A 6 -6.53 -5.36 2.35
CA PHE A 6 -6.47 -5.62 3.79
C PHE A 6 -5.13 -5.26 4.43
N LYS A 7 -4.00 -5.58 3.77
CA LYS A 7 -2.67 -5.25 4.31
C LYS A 7 -2.45 -3.73 4.39
N ASP A 8 -2.92 -3.00 3.38
CA ASP A 8 -2.72 -1.55 3.29
C ASP A 8 -3.57 -0.83 4.34
N LEU A 9 -4.81 -1.27 4.51
CA LEU A 9 -5.75 -0.73 5.49
C LEU A 9 -5.29 -1.02 6.92
N VAL A 10 -4.96 -2.28 7.25
CA VAL A 10 -4.54 -2.65 8.60
C VAL A 10 -3.25 -1.94 8.99
N HIS A 11 -2.22 -1.96 8.13
CA HIS A 11 -0.98 -1.24 8.42
C HIS A 11 -1.23 0.26 8.53
N GLY A 12 -1.98 0.84 7.59
CA GLY A 12 -2.26 2.26 7.55
C GLY A 12 -3.00 2.77 8.80
N ILE A 13 -4.03 2.06 9.27
CA ILE A 13 -4.81 2.45 10.47
C ILE A 13 -3.90 2.45 11.70
N HIS A 14 -3.11 1.39 11.90
CA HIS A 14 -2.26 1.26 13.08
C HIS A 14 -1.04 2.18 13.03
N ALA A 15 -0.59 2.58 11.83
CA ALA A 15 0.40 3.62 11.64
C ALA A 15 -0.18 5.05 11.71
N GLY A 16 -1.50 5.20 11.86
CA GLY A 16 -2.25 6.44 11.66
C GLY A 16 -1.55 7.71 12.12
N LYS A 17 -1.26 7.81 13.42
CA LYS A 17 -0.59 8.96 14.05
C LYS A 17 0.89 9.16 13.65
N ASP A 18 1.54 8.13 13.14
CA ASP A 18 2.98 8.10 12.83
C ASP A 18 3.26 8.26 11.32
N ARG A 19 2.22 8.24 10.47
CA ARG A 19 2.32 8.45 9.02
C ARG A 19 2.66 9.89 8.68
N THR A 20 3.43 10.08 7.61
CA THR A 20 3.72 11.40 7.05
C THR A 20 2.54 11.92 6.24
N THR A 21 1.90 11.04 5.46
CA THR A 21 0.66 11.31 4.74
C THR A 21 -0.49 10.82 5.58
N PRO A 22 -1.34 11.72 6.14
CA PRO A 22 -2.41 11.32 7.02
C PRO A 22 -3.37 10.33 6.34
N LEU A 23 -3.73 9.26 7.04
CA LEU A 23 -4.67 8.28 6.51
C LEU A 23 -6.12 8.69 6.86
N ALA A 24 -6.91 8.93 5.83
CA ALA A 24 -8.35 9.08 5.93
C ALA A 24 -9.01 8.28 4.81
N ASP A 25 -10.01 7.47 5.16
CA ASP A 25 -10.72 6.61 4.22
C ASP A 25 -12.16 7.06 4.04
N ALA A 26 -12.78 6.69 2.91
CA ALA A 26 -14.16 7.03 2.62
C ALA A 26 -14.98 5.74 2.42
N ARG A 27 -16.08 5.62 3.15
CA ARG A 27 -17.02 4.51 3.02
C ARG A 27 -18.35 5.02 2.53
N PHE A 28 -18.87 4.41 1.47
CA PHE A 28 -20.24 4.65 1.04
C PHE A 28 -21.13 3.57 1.66
N PHE A 29 -22.01 3.96 2.58
CA PHE A 29 -22.93 3.06 3.26
C PHE A 29 -24.31 3.71 3.31
N GLN A 30 -25.36 2.94 2.99
CA GLN A 30 -26.76 3.41 3.00
C GLN A 30 -26.95 4.77 2.30
N ASN A 31 -26.39 4.91 1.10
CA ASN A 31 -26.46 6.12 0.28
C ASN A 31 -25.81 7.37 0.88
N THR A 32 -24.95 7.20 1.89
CA THR A 32 -24.20 8.27 2.57
C THR A 32 -22.70 8.00 2.47
N LEU A 33 -21.95 9.04 2.09
CA LEU A 33 -20.48 9.00 2.13
C LEU A 33 -20.01 9.39 3.54
N THR A 34 -19.39 8.45 4.23
CA THR A 34 -18.81 8.63 5.56
C THR A 34 -17.29 8.66 5.46
N LEU A 35 -16.67 9.70 6.01
CA LEU A 35 -15.22 9.78 6.15
C LEU A 35 -14.80 9.12 7.46
N LEU A 36 -13.82 8.22 7.37
CA LEU A 36 -13.15 7.58 8.50
C LEU A 36 -11.78 8.23 8.66
N ASP A 37 -11.62 8.96 9.76
CA ASP A 37 -10.37 9.63 10.09
C ASP A 37 -9.50 8.72 10.98
N PHE A 38 -8.36 8.29 10.46
CA PHE A 38 -7.38 7.48 11.20
C PHE A 38 -6.12 8.28 11.57
N THR A 39 -6.10 9.59 11.32
CA THR A 39 -4.90 10.44 11.45
C THR A 39 -4.36 10.53 12.88
N LYS A 40 -5.19 10.23 13.88
CA LYS A 40 -4.81 10.22 15.30
C LYS A 40 -4.85 8.84 15.92
N VAL A 41 -5.15 7.80 15.14
CA VAL A 41 -5.16 6.43 15.64
C VAL A 41 -3.74 6.02 15.94
N GLY A 42 -3.48 5.75 17.22
CA GLY A 42 -2.24 5.15 17.68
C GLY A 42 -2.38 3.64 17.84
N PHE A 43 -1.26 2.95 17.79
CA PHE A 43 -1.18 1.55 18.17
C PHE A 43 -0.74 1.42 19.62
N PRO A 44 -1.47 0.69 20.49
CA PRO A 44 -1.11 0.56 21.90
C PRO A 44 0.14 -0.30 22.13
N GLY A 45 0.51 -1.15 21.15
CA GLY A 45 1.73 -1.94 21.18
C GLY A 45 2.91 -1.27 20.45
N ILE A 46 3.97 -2.04 20.22
CA ILE A 46 5.11 -1.61 19.41
C ILE A 46 4.76 -1.86 17.94
N LEU A 47 4.42 -0.80 17.19
CA LEU A 47 3.96 -0.93 15.80
C LEU A 47 4.98 -1.64 14.90
N LYS A 48 6.27 -1.36 15.09
CA LYS A 48 7.35 -2.03 14.36
C LYS A 48 7.52 -3.50 14.75
N SER A 49 6.97 -3.97 15.87
CA SER A 49 7.01 -5.39 16.22
C SER A 49 6.03 -6.17 15.34
N CYS A 50 6.49 -6.62 14.17
CA CYS A 50 5.68 -7.34 13.18
C CYS A 50 4.97 -8.56 13.77
N GLU A 51 5.61 -9.23 14.73
CA GLU A 51 5.08 -10.42 15.40
C GLU A 51 3.86 -10.15 16.31
N THR A 52 3.46 -8.89 16.47
CA THR A 52 2.20 -8.56 17.15
C THR A 52 0.98 -9.04 16.33
N CYS A 53 1.13 -9.13 15.01
CA CYS A 53 0.08 -9.57 14.07
C CYS A 53 0.50 -10.74 13.19
N HIS A 54 1.78 -10.85 12.84
CA HIS A 54 2.33 -11.88 11.95
C HIS A 54 3.00 -13.01 12.71
N ASN A 55 3.02 -14.22 12.15
CA ASN A 55 3.85 -15.29 12.67
C ASN A 55 5.32 -15.04 12.34
N ALA A 56 6.24 -15.50 13.20
CA ALA A 56 7.67 -15.43 12.95
C ALA A 56 8.02 -15.97 11.55
N GLY A 57 8.81 -15.21 10.79
CA GLY A 57 9.24 -15.57 9.43
C GLY A 57 8.22 -15.30 8.31
N THR A 58 7.02 -14.77 8.61
CA THR A 58 5.95 -14.56 7.60
C THR A 58 5.82 -13.13 7.07
N TYR A 59 6.70 -12.21 7.49
CA TYR A 59 6.61 -10.77 7.19
C TYR A 59 7.81 -10.21 6.39
N GLY A 60 8.72 -11.08 5.93
CA GLY A 60 9.91 -10.66 5.18
C GLY A 60 9.68 -10.44 3.69
N ALA A 61 8.60 -11.01 3.13
CA ALA A 61 8.23 -10.84 1.72
C ALA A 61 6.74 -11.15 1.52
N PRO A 62 6.08 -10.60 0.47
CA PRO A 62 4.76 -11.05 0.05
C PRO A 62 4.79 -12.53 -0.37
N ALA A 63 3.62 -13.17 -0.35
CA ALA A 63 3.46 -14.51 -0.89
C ALA A 63 3.86 -14.57 -2.38
N ALA A 64 4.33 -15.73 -2.84
CA ALA A 64 4.58 -15.96 -4.26
C ALA A 64 3.30 -15.68 -5.08
N ASN A 65 3.47 -15.05 -6.25
CA ASN A 65 2.36 -14.63 -7.12
C ASN A 65 1.37 -13.64 -6.47
N ALA A 66 1.80 -12.90 -5.45
CA ALA A 66 0.98 -11.84 -4.87
C ALA A 66 0.55 -10.83 -5.93
N LEU A 67 -0.74 -10.48 -5.91
CA LEU A 67 -1.30 -9.50 -6.83
C LEU A 67 -1.01 -8.08 -6.35
N ALA A 68 -1.09 -7.13 -7.29
CA ALA A 68 -1.06 -5.71 -6.96
C ALA A 68 -2.24 -5.32 -6.06
N SER A 69 -2.01 -4.40 -5.13
CA SER A 69 -3.08 -3.75 -4.38
C SER A 69 -3.78 -2.71 -5.25
N THR A 70 -5.12 -2.73 -5.30
CA THR A 70 -5.89 -1.62 -5.88
C THR A 70 -6.01 -0.49 -4.85
N TYR A 71 -5.36 0.64 -5.15
CA TYR A 71 -5.39 1.82 -4.31
C TYR A 71 -6.63 2.68 -4.57
N GLU A 72 -7.01 2.83 -5.84
CA GLU A 72 -8.17 3.63 -6.24
C GLU A 72 -8.81 3.04 -7.50
N ALA A 73 -10.12 2.80 -7.42
CA ALA A 73 -10.95 2.53 -8.58
C ALA A 73 -11.07 3.81 -9.40
N ASN A 74 -10.65 3.76 -10.67
CA ASN A 74 -10.61 4.93 -11.53
C ASN A 74 -10.99 4.52 -12.95
N ASN A 75 -11.76 5.35 -13.64
CA ASN A 75 -12.24 5.14 -15.00
C ASN A 75 -11.77 6.26 -15.97
N GLY A 76 -10.85 7.12 -15.54
CA GLY A 76 -10.33 8.26 -16.30
C GLY A 76 -11.17 9.54 -16.18
N THR A 77 -12.33 9.49 -15.53
CA THR A 77 -13.24 10.64 -15.38
C THR A 77 -13.53 10.99 -13.91
N LEU A 78 -12.72 10.47 -12.98
CA LEU A 78 -12.91 10.68 -11.55
C LEU A 78 -12.55 12.13 -11.15
N ALA A 79 -13.55 13.02 -11.08
CA ALA A 79 -13.36 14.44 -10.76
C ALA A 79 -13.94 14.83 -9.39
N SER A 80 -14.95 14.09 -8.92
CA SER A 80 -15.65 14.35 -7.66
C SER A 80 -16.04 13.05 -6.94
N PRO A 81 -16.40 13.11 -5.64
CA PRO A 81 -16.90 11.94 -4.92
C PRO A 81 -18.18 11.32 -5.52
N ALA A 82 -18.95 12.04 -6.33
CA ALA A 82 -20.14 11.50 -6.99
C ALA A 82 -19.80 10.51 -8.12
N ASP A 83 -18.60 10.62 -8.72
CA ASP A 83 -18.17 9.80 -9.85
C ASP A 83 -17.71 8.40 -9.43
N VAL A 84 -17.51 8.19 -8.14
CA VAL A 84 -16.94 6.97 -7.54
C VAL A 84 -17.78 5.74 -7.84
N ALA A 85 -19.11 5.86 -7.79
CA ALA A 85 -20.01 4.74 -8.08
C ALA A 85 -19.85 4.26 -9.53
N ALA A 86 -19.71 5.18 -10.48
CA ALA A 86 -19.45 4.85 -11.87
C ALA A 86 -18.07 4.21 -12.07
N ALA A 87 -17.03 4.74 -11.41
CA ALA A 87 -15.69 4.16 -11.46
C ALA A 87 -15.67 2.72 -10.89
N LEU A 88 -16.31 2.48 -9.74
CA LEU A 88 -16.44 1.16 -9.12
C LEU A 88 -17.14 0.14 -10.03
N GLY A 89 -18.15 0.58 -10.79
CA GLY A 89 -18.84 -0.27 -11.76
C GLY A 89 -17.98 -0.74 -12.94
N THR A 90 -16.77 -0.19 -13.09
CA THR A 90 -15.82 -0.55 -14.16
C THR A 90 -14.60 -1.31 -13.65
N VAL A 91 -14.53 -1.67 -12.36
CA VAL A 91 -13.37 -2.40 -11.81
C VAL A 91 -13.45 -3.89 -12.15
N PRO A 92 -12.35 -4.55 -12.55
CA PRO A 92 -11.04 -3.97 -12.84
C PRO A 92 -10.98 -3.34 -14.23
N ASN A 93 -10.28 -2.21 -14.37
CA ASN A 93 -9.98 -1.62 -15.67
C ASN A 93 -8.54 -1.05 -15.74
N THR A 94 -8.15 -0.59 -16.93
CA THR A 94 -6.81 -0.08 -17.27
C THR A 94 -6.42 1.20 -16.55
N SER A 95 -7.39 1.97 -16.05
CA SER A 95 -7.21 3.26 -15.40
C SER A 95 -7.15 3.16 -13.88
N ASP A 96 -7.51 2.01 -13.30
CA ASP A 96 -7.35 1.76 -11.86
C ASP A 96 -5.93 2.11 -11.40
N ARG A 97 -5.81 2.77 -10.25
CA ARG A 97 -4.51 3.02 -9.63
C ARG A 97 -4.15 1.85 -8.74
N ILE A 98 -3.04 1.21 -9.04
CA ILE A 98 -2.59 0.02 -8.36
C ILE A 98 -1.13 0.14 -7.89
N THR A 99 -0.77 -0.64 -6.88
CA THR A 99 0.57 -0.67 -6.29
C THR A 99 1.10 -2.10 -6.28
N THR A 100 2.37 -2.30 -6.63
CA THR A 100 3.03 -3.62 -6.64
C THR A 100 3.02 -4.28 -5.25
N PRO A 101 3.03 -5.62 -5.18
CA PRO A 101 2.76 -6.35 -3.94
C PRO A 101 3.74 -6.06 -2.79
N TYR A 102 5.04 -5.93 -3.06
CA TYR A 102 6.05 -5.66 -2.04
C TYR A 102 5.98 -4.20 -1.60
N ALA A 103 5.98 -3.26 -2.54
CA ALA A 103 5.88 -1.83 -2.25
C ALA A 103 4.62 -1.50 -1.44
N ALA A 104 3.48 -2.12 -1.76
CA ALA A 104 2.22 -1.93 -1.02
C ALA A 104 2.32 -2.33 0.46
N ALA A 105 3.04 -3.42 0.76
CA ALA A 105 3.25 -3.88 2.13
C ALA A 105 4.05 -2.87 2.97
N CYS A 106 4.98 -2.14 2.34
CA CYS A 106 5.88 -1.22 3.01
C CYS A 106 5.34 0.22 3.07
N VAL A 107 4.81 0.74 1.95
CA VAL A 107 4.42 2.15 1.78
C VAL A 107 3.22 2.55 2.66
N SER A 108 2.51 1.58 3.23
CA SER A 108 1.40 1.80 4.14
C SER A 108 1.85 2.29 5.53
N CYS A 109 3.13 2.12 5.88
CA CYS A 109 3.76 2.75 7.05
C CYS A 109 4.91 3.68 6.63
N HIS A 110 5.72 3.26 5.64
CA HIS A 110 6.86 4.03 5.12
C HIS A 110 6.43 4.93 3.96
N ASP A 111 5.75 6.02 4.28
CA ASP A 111 5.05 6.86 3.31
C ASP A 111 5.69 8.23 3.08
N SER A 112 6.93 8.44 3.53
CA SER A 112 7.68 9.66 3.19
C SER A 112 8.01 9.69 1.70
N SER A 113 8.20 10.88 1.14
CA SER A 113 8.58 11.06 -0.27
C SER A 113 9.89 10.34 -0.63
N VAL A 114 10.86 10.35 0.30
CA VAL A 114 12.15 9.65 0.13
C VAL A 114 11.96 8.14 0.12
N ALA A 115 11.14 7.60 1.03
CA ALA A 115 10.84 6.17 1.05
C ALA A 115 10.13 5.72 -0.23
N GLN A 116 9.15 6.49 -0.69
CA GLN A 116 8.45 6.21 -1.93
C GLN A 116 9.38 6.27 -3.15
N ALA A 117 10.27 7.27 -3.22
CA ALA A 117 11.27 7.37 -4.29
C ALA A 117 12.24 6.18 -4.28
N HIS A 118 12.66 5.71 -3.11
CA HIS A 118 13.48 4.51 -2.96
C HIS A 118 12.78 3.25 -3.47
N MET A 119 11.48 3.10 -3.19
CA MET A 119 10.71 1.94 -3.62
C MET A 119 10.43 1.94 -5.13
N GLY A 120 10.05 3.09 -5.70
CA GLY A 120 9.40 3.14 -7.02
C GLY A 120 9.10 4.52 -7.59
N GLY A 121 8.91 5.50 -6.70
CA GLY A 121 8.24 6.76 -6.98
C GLY A 121 6.72 6.60 -7.01
N ILE A 122 5.98 7.66 -6.63
CA ILE A 122 4.54 7.72 -6.89
C ILE A 122 4.32 7.85 -8.40
N GLN A 123 3.40 7.05 -8.94
CA GLN A 123 2.96 7.08 -10.33
C GLN A 123 4.08 6.85 -11.35
N GLY A 124 5.18 6.24 -10.93
CA GLY A 124 6.33 5.96 -11.77
C GLY A 124 6.88 4.55 -11.56
N VAL A 125 7.93 4.28 -12.31
CA VAL A 125 8.79 3.11 -12.16
C VAL A 125 10.20 3.68 -11.94
N GLY A 126 10.85 3.31 -10.84
CA GLY A 126 12.12 3.88 -10.41
C GLY A 126 12.65 3.20 -9.15
N GLY A 127 13.82 3.61 -8.67
CA GLY A 127 14.40 3.02 -7.44
C GLY A 127 14.58 1.50 -7.54
N ASN A 128 13.97 0.76 -6.62
CA ASN A 128 14.05 -0.71 -6.50
C ASN A 128 12.89 -1.44 -7.21
N GLY A 129 12.30 -0.80 -8.22
CA GLY A 129 11.36 -1.42 -9.17
C GLY A 129 9.94 -1.65 -8.66
N GLY A 130 9.60 -1.10 -7.50
CA GLY A 130 8.21 -0.94 -7.08
C GLY A 130 7.45 0.04 -7.98
N GLN A 131 6.14 -0.11 -8.06
CA GLN A 131 5.26 0.85 -8.74
C GLN A 131 4.16 1.24 -7.77
N ILE A 132 4.10 2.52 -7.38
CA ILE A 132 3.15 3.02 -6.37
C ILE A 132 2.06 3.85 -7.03
N LYS A 133 0.79 3.44 -6.92
CA LYS A 133 -0.38 4.16 -7.46
C LYS A 133 -0.32 4.43 -8.98
N VAL A 134 0.37 3.59 -9.74
CA VAL A 134 0.41 3.65 -11.21
C VAL A 134 -0.91 3.20 -11.81
N LEU A 135 -1.20 3.61 -13.04
CA LEU A 135 -2.34 3.06 -13.79
C LEU A 135 -2.11 1.56 -14.03
N ARG A 136 -3.17 0.75 -13.97
CA ARG A 136 -3.11 -0.69 -14.24
C ARG A 136 -2.50 -1.01 -15.60
N SER A 137 -2.80 -0.18 -16.60
CA SER A 137 -2.22 -0.27 -17.95
C SER A 137 -0.69 -0.07 -17.99
N ALA A 138 -0.10 0.60 -17.00
CA ALA A 138 1.33 0.86 -16.91
C ALA A 138 2.08 -0.11 -15.97
N MET A 139 1.38 -1.04 -15.33
CA MET A 139 1.97 -2.02 -14.41
C MET A 139 2.79 -3.06 -15.17
N VAL A 140 4.03 -3.28 -14.71
CA VAL A 140 4.87 -4.39 -15.17
C VAL A 140 4.19 -5.70 -14.79
N THR A 141 4.08 -6.61 -15.76
CA THR A 141 3.38 -7.89 -15.58
C THR A 141 4.39 -9.04 -15.62
N PRO A 142 4.36 -9.98 -14.67
CA PRO A 142 3.45 -10.04 -13.52
C PRO A 142 3.72 -8.94 -12.46
N PRO A 143 2.72 -8.57 -11.64
CA PRO A 143 2.91 -7.58 -10.57
C PRO A 143 4.09 -7.91 -9.67
N GLY A 144 4.97 -6.94 -9.47
CA GLY A 144 6.18 -7.12 -8.66
C GLY A 144 7.35 -7.76 -9.40
N ALA A 145 7.25 -8.07 -10.70
CA ALA A 145 8.35 -8.64 -11.48
C ALA A 145 9.60 -7.73 -11.53
N ALA A 146 9.43 -6.43 -11.36
CA ALA A 146 10.54 -5.48 -11.29
C ALA A 146 11.07 -5.26 -9.86
N GLU A 147 10.36 -5.74 -8.81
CA GLU A 147 10.73 -5.47 -7.41
C GLU A 147 11.98 -6.25 -7.01
N THR A 148 13.03 -5.54 -6.59
CA THR A 148 14.28 -6.13 -6.08
C THR A 148 14.39 -6.03 -4.55
N CYS A 149 13.29 -5.73 -3.87
CA CYS A 149 13.27 -5.40 -2.44
C CYS A 149 13.86 -6.51 -1.56
N ALA A 150 13.55 -7.78 -1.88
CA ALA A 150 13.99 -8.94 -1.12
C ALA A 150 15.52 -9.12 -1.08
N LEU A 151 16.26 -8.54 -2.04
CA LEU A 151 17.72 -8.59 -2.05
C LEU A 151 18.33 -7.96 -0.79
N CYS A 152 17.72 -6.88 -0.31
CA CYS A 152 18.22 -6.11 0.83
C CYS A 152 17.35 -6.31 2.08
N HIS A 153 16.03 -6.41 1.89
CA HIS A 153 15.03 -6.50 2.96
C HIS A 153 14.58 -7.93 3.29
N GLY A 154 14.95 -8.92 2.48
CA GLY A 154 14.67 -10.33 2.76
C GLY A 154 15.55 -10.90 3.89
N PRO A 155 15.24 -12.12 4.35
CA PRO A 155 16.01 -12.79 5.40
C PRO A 155 17.51 -12.85 5.08
N GLY A 156 18.34 -12.42 6.02
CA GLY A 156 19.80 -12.39 5.85
C GLY A 156 20.33 -11.18 5.06
N GLY A 157 19.46 -10.36 4.47
CA GLY A 157 19.84 -9.14 3.77
C GLY A 157 20.49 -8.10 4.68
N ILE A 158 21.13 -7.10 4.08
CA ILE A 158 21.84 -6.02 4.79
C ILE A 158 20.89 -5.14 5.63
N VAL A 159 19.61 -5.09 5.26
CA VAL A 159 18.53 -4.37 5.96
C VAL A 159 17.31 -5.29 6.10
N ASP A 160 17.57 -6.54 6.48
CA ASP A 160 16.57 -7.56 6.78
C ASP A 160 15.47 -7.01 7.69
N VAL A 161 14.21 -7.14 7.24
CA VAL A 161 13.03 -6.63 7.95
C VAL A 161 12.98 -7.11 9.39
N ALA A 162 13.32 -8.38 9.67
CA ALA A 162 13.30 -8.93 11.02
C ALA A 162 14.36 -8.32 11.93
N LYS A 163 15.48 -7.86 11.36
CA LYS A 163 16.55 -7.20 12.13
C LYS A 163 16.23 -5.73 12.39
N VAL A 164 15.76 -5.00 11.37
CA VAL A 164 15.53 -3.55 11.48
C VAL A 164 14.23 -3.19 12.20
N HIS A 165 13.29 -4.14 12.27
CA HIS A 165 12.02 -4.01 13.00
C HIS A 165 11.99 -4.89 14.27
N SER A 166 13.16 -5.21 14.82
CA SER A 166 13.23 -5.95 16.08
C SER A 166 12.53 -5.19 17.22
N LYS A 167 11.94 -5.97 18.13
CA LYS A 167 11.15 -5.52 19.29
C LYS A 167 11.93 -4.52 20.14
#